data_AF-A0A2X3B8V4-F1
#
_entry.id   AF-A0A2X3B8V4-F1
#
_cell.length_a   1.000
_cell.length_b   1.000
_cell.length_c   1.000
_cell.angle_alpha   90.00
_cell.angle_beta   90.00
_cell.angle_gamma   90.00
#
_symmetry.space_group_name_H-M   'P 1'
#
loop_
_entity.id
_entity.type
_entity.pdbx_description
1 polymer ?
#
loop_
_entity_poly.entity_id
_entity_poly.type
_entity_poly.pdbx_seq_one_letter_code
_entity_poly.pdbx_strand_id
1 'polypeptide(L)'
;MELNRIASHLVAVGTGANELGATTMLTTGFRGREEILRIFEHITGLRMNNTYMRPGGVSNDLLDDTIDMIREKLPLVKRDIGEMQDLIMANPIFIGRMKNVGWLPLSTMMAVVPDRSVLAGRRFTAGYAQVAALLRV
;
A
#
# COMPACT_ATOMS: atom_id res chain seq x y z
N MET A 1 1.95 -5.13 -13.32
CA MET A 1 1.03 -5.65 -12.29
C MET A 1 1.40 -5.13 -10.90
N GLU A 2 2.66 -5.27 -10.47
CA GLU A 2 3.10 -4.83 -9.14
C GLU A 2 3.00 -3.32 -8.89
N LEU A 3 3.18 -2.47 -9.90
CA LEU A 3 2.92 -1.02 -9.76
C LEU A 3 1.46 -0.71 -9.36
N ASN A 4 0.50 -1.48 -9.90
CA ASN A 4 -0.90 -1.33 -9.52
C ASN A 4 -1.13 -1.81 -8.08
N ARG A 5 -0.45 -2.89 -7.67
CA ARG A 5 -0.48 -3.36 -6.27
C ARG A 5 0.02 -2.27 -5.32
N ILE A 6 1.17 -1.64 -5.60
CA ILE A 6 1.72 -0.56 -4.78
C ILE A 6 0.73 0.62 -4.72
N ALA A 7 0.20 1.05 -5.86
CA ALA A 7 -0.79 2.12 -5.91
C ALA A 7 -2.05 1.82 -5.07
N SER A 8 -2.56 0.59 -5.11
CA SER A 8 -3.69 0.18 -4.27
C SER A 8 -3.37 0.21 -2.77
N HIS A 9 -2.18 -0.25 -2.37
CA HIS A 9 -1.79 -0.27 -0.96
C HIS A 9 -1.52 1.15 -0.42
N LEU A 10 -0.97 2.04 -1.23
CA LEU A 10 -0.79 3.46 -0.85
C LEU A 10 -2.12 4.13 -0.54
N VAL A 11 -3.16 3.87 -1.35
CA VAL A 11 -4.51 4.38 -1.08
C VAL A 11 -5.09 3.75 0.17
N ALA A 12 -5.02 2.42 0.31
CA ALA A 12 -5.58 1.73 1.47
C ALA A 12 -4.98 2.22 2.80
N VAL A 13 -3.66 2.42 2.85
CA VAL A 13 -2.98 2.95 4.05
C VAL A 13 -3.28 4.43 4.25
N GLY A 14 -3.29 5.23 3.17
CA GLY A 14 -3.58 6.66 3.24
C GLY A 14 -5.00 6.96 3.72
N THR A 15 -6.01 6.25 3.20
CA THR A 15 -7.41 6.38 3.63
C THR A 15 -7.63 5.80 5.03
N GLY A 16 -7.02 4.65 5.34
CA GLY A 16 -7.11 4.07 6.69
C GLY A 16 -6.51 4.98 7.77
N ALA A 17 -5.44 5.70 7.46
CA ALA A 17 -4.90 6.73 8.35
C ALA A 17 -5.78 7.99 8.42
N ASN A 18 -6.44 8.37 7.32
CA ASN A 18 -7.37 9.50 7.30
C ASN A 18 -8.59 9.29 8.20
N GLU A 19 -9.14 8.07 8.23
CA GLU A 19 -10.26 7.72 9.11
C GLU A 19 -9.90 7.85 10.60
N LEU A 20 -8.62 7.74 10.94
CA LEU A 20 -8.09 7.97 12.29
C LEU A 20 -7.72 9.44 12.56
N GLY A 21 -7.96 10.34 11.59
CA GLY A 21 -7.73 11.79 11.69
C GLY A 21 -6.39 12.27 11.13
N ALA A 22 -5.58 11.41 10.50
CA ALA A 22 -4.30 11.80 9.93
C ALA A 22 -4.43 12.21 8.45
N THR A 23 -4.84 13.45 8.19
CA THR A 23 -5.04 13.95 6.81
C THR A 23 -3.73 14.06 6.02
N THR A 24 -2.61 14.35 6.68
CA THR A 24 -1.28 14.42 6.04
C THR A 24 -0.91 13.09 5.36
N MET A 25 -1.26 11.96 5.98
CA MET A 25 -1.02 10.62 5.42
C MET A 25 -1.77 10.39 4.11
N LEU A 26 -2.99 10.89 4.01
CA LEU A 26 -3.77 10.83 2.77
C LEU A 26 -3.07 11.60 1.65
N THR A 27 -2.61 12.82 1.95
CA THR A 27 -1.93 13.66 0.96
C THR A 27 -0.60 13.06 0.50
N THR A 28 0.19 12.47 1.40
CA THR A 28 1.46 11.80 1.05
C THR A 28 1.20 10.51 0.26
N GLY A 29 0.16 9.73 0.61
CA GLY A 29 -0.26 8.56 -0.16
C GLY A 29 -0.70 8.89 -1.59
N PHE A 30 -1.44 10.00 -1.78
CA PHE A 30 -1.82 10.46 -3.11
C PHE A 30 -0.64 11.02 -3.91
N ARG A 31 0.34 11.66 -3.27
CA ARG A 31 1.59 12.09 -3.91
C ARG A 31 2.35 10.88 -4.49
N GLY A 32 2.58 9.84 -3.68
CA GLY A 32 3.24 8.62 -4.16
C GLY A 32 2.45 7.91 -5.25
N ARG A 33 1.10 7.92 -5.17
CA ARG A 33 0.23 7.37 -6.21
C ARG A 33 0.33 8.15 -7.52
N GLU A 34 0.47 9.46 -7.46
CA GLU A 34 0.54 10.32 -8.66
C GLU A 34 1.72 9.97 -9.55
N GLU A 35 2.90 9.69 -8.98
CA GLU A 35 4.07 9.28 -9.76
C GLU A 35 3.82 7.94 -10.49
N ILE A 36 3.05 7.03 -9.88
CA ILE A 36 2.65 5.77 -10.54
C ILE A 36 1.64 6.03 -11.66
N LEU A 37 0.69 6.96 -11.46
CA LEU A 37 -0.28 7.31 -12.49
C LEU A 37 0.38 7.96 -13.72
N ARG A 38 1.45 8.73 -13.53
CA ARG A 38 2.24 9.29 -14.64
C ARG A 38 2.89 8.20 -15.49
N ILE A 39 3.39 7.13 -14.86
CA ILE A 39 3.91 5.96 -15.58
C ILE A 39 2.81 5.29 -16.40
N PHE A 40 1.60 5.15 -15.83
CA PHE A 40 0.48 4.56 -16.55
C PHE A 40 -0.01 5.40 -17.73
N GLU A 41 -0.04 6.72 -17.55
CA GLU A 41 -0.36 7.66 -18.62
C GLU A 41 0.65 7.58 -19.75
N HIS A 42 1.94 7.44 -19.44
CA HIS A 42 2.98 7.29 -20.45
C HIS A 42 2.83 5.99 -21.26
N ILE A 43 2.49 4.87 -20.61
CA ILE A 43 2.37 3.56 -21.29
C ILE A 43 1.08 3.45 -22.09
N THR A 44 -0.03 3.98 -21.57
CA THR A 44 -1.37 3.68 -22.11
C THR A 44 -2.16 4.89 -22.57
N GLY A 45 -1.67 6.11 -22.31
CA GLY A 45 -2.40 7.36 -22.54
C GLY A 45 -3.55 7.59 -21.56
N LEU A 46 -3.81 6.65 -20.66
CA LEU A 46 -4.89 6.68 -19.68
C LEU A 46 -4.31 6.53 -18.27
N ARG A 47 -5.02 7.12 -17.30
CA ARG A 47 -4.54 7.19 -15.91
C ARG A 47 -5.05 6.04 -15.05
N MET A 48 -6.36 5.76 -15.12
CA MET A 48 -7.02 4.74 -14.29
C MET A 48 -7.50 3.52 -15.08
N ASN A 49 -8.12 3.74 -16.24
CA ASN A 49 -8.80 2.69 -17.01
C ASN A 49 -7.95 2.23 -18.19
N ASN A 50 -6.81 1.60 -17.88
CA ASN A 50 -5.74 1.47 -18.86
C ASN A 50 -5.95 0.34 -19.88
N THR A 51 -6.97 -0.53 -19.70
CA THR A 51 -7.34 -1.67 -20.57
C THR A 51 -6.12 -2.40 -21.18
N TYR A 52 -5.05 -2.51 -20.38
CA TYR A 52 -3.72 -2.88 -20.86
C TYR A 52 -3.59 -4.39 -20.96
N MET A 53 -4.11 -5.10 -19.95
CA MET A 53 -4.24 -6.55 -19.98
C MET A 53 -5.46 -6.94 -20.78
N ARG A 54 -5.26 -7.76 -21.82
CA ARG A 54 -6.33 -8.33 -22.64
C ARG A 54 -6.16 -9.86 -22.70
N PRO A 55 -7.24 -10.64 -22.87
CA PRO A 55 -7.10 -12.07 -23.12
C PRO A 55 -6.20 -12.29 -24.35
N GLY A 56 -5.08 -12.99 -24.16
CA GLY A 56 -4.07 -13.18 -25.20
C GLY A 56 -2.80 -12.32 -25.07
N GLY A 57 -2.72 -11.39 -24.09
CA GLY A 57 -1.47 -10.68 -23.79
C GLY A 57 -1.67 -9.22 -23.37
N VAL A 58 -0.84 -8.34 -23.93
CA VAL A 58 -0.85 -6.90 -23.68
C VAL A 58 -1.39 -6.14 -24.89
N SER A 59 -2.05 -5.01 -24.67
CA SER A 59 -2.62 -4.19 -25.75
C SER A 59 -1.53 -3.54 -26.62
N ASN A 60 -0.48 -2.99 -25.98
CA ASN A 60 0.62 -2.29 -26.61
C ASN A 60 1.93 -2.74 -25.94
N ASP A 61 3.02 -2.74 -26.69
CA ASP A 61 4.35 -2.94 -26.11
C ASP A 61 4.79 -1.70 -25.30
N LEU A 62 5.81 -1.86 -24.47
CA LEU A 62 6.40 -0.77 -23.71
C LEU A 62 7.19 0.15 -24.66
N LEU A 63 7.13 1.46 -24.43
CA LEU A 63 8.05 2.39 -25.10
C LEU A 63 9.45 2.25 -24.50
N ASP A 64 10.50 2.43 -25.32
CA ASP A 64 11.90 2.27 -24.91
C ASP A 64 12.25 3.09 -23.65
N ASP A 65 11.72 4.31 -23.53
CA ASP A 65 11.98 5.22 -22.40
C ASP A 65 11.23 4.86 -21.10
N THR A 66 10.31 3.89 -21.15
CA THR A 66 9.45 3.54 -20.01
C THR A 66 10.26 3.00 -18.84
N ILE A 67 11.30 2.20 -19.13
CA ILE A 67 12.11 1.55 -18.10
C ILE A 67 12.92 2.59 -17.31
N ASP A 68 13.46 3.58 -18.00
CA ASP A 68 14.25 4.65 -17.37
C ASP A 68 13.35 5.57 -16.54
N MET A 69 12.15 5.87 -17.03
CA MET A 69 11.13 6.59 -16.25
C MET A 69 10.78 5.84 -14.96
N ILE A 70 10.56 4.52 -15.02
CA ILE A 70 10.28 3.72 -13.83
C ILE A 70 11.43 3.79 -12.82
N ARG A 71 12.69 3.73 -13.30
CA ARG A 71 13.89 3.82 -12.45
C ARG A 71 14.04 5.17 -11.78
N GLU A 72 13.67 6.26 -12.44
CA GLU A 72 13.70 7.61 -11.86
C GLU A 72 12.59 7.80 -10.82
N LYS A 73 11.40 7.25 -11.07
CA LYS A 73 10.21 7.49 -10.24
C LYS A 73 10.11 6.57 -9.02
N LEU A 74 10.60 5.34 -9.09
CA LEU A 74 10.58 4.39 -7.97
C LEU A 74 11.23 4.91 -6.67
N PRO A 75 12.39 5.59 -6.71
CA PRO A 75 12.98 6.20 -5.52
C PRO A 75 12.08 7.22 -4.82
N LEU A 76 11.31 8.00 -5.58
CA LEU A 76 10.37 8.99 -5.03
C LEU A 76 9.23 8.31 -4.28
N VAL A 77 8.64 7.27 -4.89
CA VAL A 77 7.59 6.47 -4.25
C VAL A 77 8.13 5.81 -2.97
N LYS A 78 9.36 5.29 -2.99
CA LYS A 78 9.99 4.70 -1.81
C LYS A 78 10.22 5.71 -0.70
N ARG A 79 10.64 6.93 -1.03
CA ARG A 79 10.78 8.03 -0.06
C ARG A 79 9.44 8.36 0.59
N ASP A 80 8.38 8.51 -0.21
CA ASP A 80 7.06 8.84 0.30
C ASP A 80 6.50 7.71 1.19
N ILE A 81 6.79 6.44 0.88
CA ILE A 81 6.49 5.29 1.76
C ILE A 81 7.24 5.39 3.10
N GLY A 82 8.52 5.77 3.07
CA GLY A 82 9.32 5.98 4.28
C GLY A 82 8.74 7.09 5.17
N GLU A 83 8.40 8.23 4.57
CA GLU A 83 7.75 9.35 5.26
C GLU A 83 6.42 8.92 5.91
N MET A 84 5.60 8.15 5.19
CA MET A 84 4.37 7.57 5.73
C MET A 84 4.63 6.62 6.91
N GLN A 85 5.66 5.79 6.83
CA GLN A 85 6.03 4.87 7.92
C GLN A 85 6.44 5.64 9.17
N ASP A 86 7.28 6.67 9.02
CA ASP A 86 7.77 7.46 10.15
C ASP A 86 6.60 8.18 10.86
N LEU A 87 5.66 8.74 10.10
CA LEU A 87 4.47 9.40 10.63
C LEU A 87 3.54 8.44 11.37
N ILE A 88 3.37 7.20 10.88
CA ILE A 88 2.54 6.19 11.53
C ILE A 88 3.20 5.68 12.81
N MET A 89 4.48 5.32 12.73
CA MET A 89 5.20 4.67 13.83
C MET A 89 5.47 5.63 14.99
N ALA A 90 5.62 6.92 14.72
CA ALA A 90 5.76 7.94 15.75
C ALA A 90 4.43 8.30 16.46
N ASN A 91 3.27 7.94 15.90
CA ASN A 91 1.98 8.38 16.42
C ASN A 91 1.36 7.37 17.42
N PRO A 92 1.34 7.69 18.73
CA PRO A 92 0.76 6.79 19.74
C PRO A 92 -0.76 6.63 19.61
N ILE A 93 -1.47 7.61 19.02
CA ILE A 93 -2.92 7.53 18.77
C ILE A 93 -3.20 6.43 17.75
N PHE A 94 -2.39 6.36 16.69
CA PHE A 94 -2.55 5.34 15.66
C PHE A 94 -2.32 3.93 16.23
N ILE A 95 -1.24 3.74 16.99
CA ILE A 95 -0.95 2.46 17.64
C ILE A 95 -2.04 2.09 18.65
N GLY A 96 -2.50 3.05 19.45
CA GLY A 96 -3.57 2.82 20.43
C GLY A 96 -4.91 2.41 19.82
N ARG A 97 -5.20 2.86 18.58
CA ARG A 97 -6.44 2.54 17.86
C ARG A 97 -6.36 1.23 17.08
N MET A 98 -5.17 0.82 16.63
CA MET A 98 -4.98 -0.39 15.84
C MET A 98 -4.58 -1.62 16.68
N LYS A 99 -4.04 -1.42 17.89
CA LYS A 99 -3.63 -2.52 18.77
C LYS A 99 -4.85 -3.20 19.39
N ASN A 100 -4.91 -4.53 19.29
CA ASN A 100 -5.98 -5.39 19.83
C ASN A 100 -7.38 -5.21 19.21
N VAL A 101 -7.47 -4.68 17.98
CA VAL A 101 -8.73 -4.56 17.23
C VAL A 101 -8.80 -5.62 16.13
N GLY A 102 -9.97 -6.20 15.88
CA GLY A 102 -10.19 -7.14 14.77
C GLY A 102 -9.67 -8.56 14.98
N TRP A 103 -9.60 -9.03 16.24
CA TRP A 103 -9.19 -10.41 16.53
C TRP A 103 -10.26 -11.43 16.10
N LEU A 104 -9.87 -12.35 15.22
CA LEU A 104 -10.72 -13.45 14.75
C LEU A 104 -9.94 -14.77 14.81
N PRO A 105 -10.55 -15.87 15.32
CA PRO A 105 -9.93 -17.19 15.27
C PRO A 105 -9.89 -17.71 13.82
N LEU A 106 -8.92 -18.58 13.51
CA LEU A 106 -8.66 -19.07 12.14
C LEU A 106 -9.89 -19.71 11.53
N SER A 107 -10.58 -20.52 12.34
CA SER A 107 -11.78 -21.25 11.95
C SER A 107 -12.87 -20.30 11.45
N THR A 108 -13.14 -19.22 12.19
CA THR A 108 -14.10 -18.19 11.79
C THR A 108 -13.62 -17.43 10.55
N MET A 109 -12.33 -17.12 10.46
CA MET A 109 -11.77 -16.43 9.29
C MET A 109 -11.93 -17.26 8.00
N MET A 110 -11.61 -18.55 8.04
CA MET A 110 -11.74 -19.45 6.89
C MET A 110 -13.20 -19.67 6.48
N ALA A 111 -14.14 -19.59 7.42
CA ALA A 111 -15.56 -19.73 7.13
C ALA A 111 -16.17 -18.47 6.49
N VAL A 112 -15.72 -17.28 6.89
CA VAL A 112 -16.31 -16.01 6.43
C VAL A 112 -15.61 -15.46 5.19
N VAL A 113 -14.27 -15.52 5.12
CA VAL A 113 -13.50 -14.99 3.98
C VAL A 113 -12.29 -15.89 3.69
N PRO A 114 -12.35 -16.76 2.67
CA PRO A 114 -11.23 -17.65 2.31
C PRO A 114 -10.03 -16.93 1.64
N ASP A 115 -10.01 -15.59 1.58
CA ASP A 115 -8.98 -14.82 0.88
C ASP A 115 -7.66 -14.69 1.68
N ARG A 116 -6.55 -14.84 0.96
CA ARG A 116 -5.19 -14.87 1.52
C ARG A 116 -4.71 -13.54 2.10
N SER A 117 -5.24 -12.42 1.61
CA SER A 117 -4.88 -11.08 2.10
C SER A 117 -5.32 -10.86 3.55
N VAL A 118 -6.48 -11.40 3.93
CA VAL A 118 -7.01 -11.35 5.29
C VAL A 118 -6.28 -12.37 6.19
N LEU A 119 -5.94 -13.55 5.65
CA LEU A 119 -5.23 -14.62 6.38
C LEU A 119 -3.82 -14.20 6.83
N ALA A 120 -3.17 -13.28 6.10
CA ALA A 120 -1.89 -12.68 6.50
C ALA A 120 -2.01 -11.74 7.72
N GLY A 121 -3.20 -11.19 7.98
CA GLY A 121 -3.49 -10.28 9.10
C GLY A 121 -3.28 -10.90 10.48
N ARG A 122 -3.25 -12.23 10.60
CA ARG A 122 -2.89 -12.95 11.84
C ARG A 122 -1.47 -12.67 12.34
N ARG A 123 -0.54 -12.24 11.48
CA ARG A 123 0.82 -11.86 11.89
C ARG A 123 0.94 -10.39 12.31
N PHE A 124 -0.01 -9.53 11.93
CA PHE A 124 0.07 -8.09 12.21
C PHE A 124 -0.16 -7.77 13.70
N THR A 125 -0.99 -8.54 14.40
CA THR A 125 -1.22 -8.37 15.84
C THR A 125 -0.13 -9.02 16.71
N ALA A 126 0.55 -10.06 16.21
CA ALA A 126 1.65 -10.73 16.92
C ALA A 126 2.99 -9.98 16.84
N GLY A 127 3.27 -9.30 15.71
CA GLY A 127 4.54 -8.61 15.49
C GLY A 127 4.79 -7.41 16.44
N TYR A 128 3.75 -6.64 16.77
CA TYR A 128 3.90 -5.48 17.66
C TYR A 128 4.08 -5.84 19.13
N ALA A 129 3.59 -7.00 19.57
CA ALA A 129 3.86 -7.50 20.92
C ALA A 129 5.33 -7.93 21.08
N GLN A 130 5.96 -8.42 20.02
CA GLN A 130 7.36 -8.84 20.02
C GLN A 130 8.33 -7.64 19.91
N VAL A 131 7.99 -6.59 19.15
CA VAL A 131 8.80 -5.35 19.11
C VAL A 131 8.70 -4.55 20.41
N ALA A 132 7.53 -4.53 21.07
CA ALA A 132 7.37 -3.93 22.40
C ALA A 132 8.06 -4.73 23.53
N ALA A 133 8.27 -6.05 23.33
CA ALA A 133 9.05 -6.88 24.25
C ALA A 133 10.57 -6.76 23.99
N LEU A 134 10.99 -6.44 22.75
CA LEU A 134 12.40 -6.28 22.38
C LEU A 134 12.99 -4.90 22.77
N LEU A 135 12.15 -3.89 23.02
CA LEU A 135 12.54 -2.52 23.38
C LEU A 135 12.39 -2.20 24.89
N ARG A 136 12.40 -3.21 25.76
CA ARG A 136 12.55 -3.04 27.22
C ARG A 136 13.97 -3.40 27.68
N VAL A 137 14.94 -2.64 27.18
CA VAL A 137 16.19 -2.27 27.88
C VAL A 137 16.32 -0.76 27.78
#